data_AF-A0A8T4XC54-F1
#
_entry.id   AF-A0A8T4XC54-F1
#
_cell.length_a   1.000
_cell.length_b   1.000
_cell.length_c   1.000
_cell.angle_alpha   90.00
_cell.angle_beta   90.00
_cell.angle_gamma   90.00
#
_symmetry.space_group_name_H-M   'P 1'
#
loop_
_entity.id
_entity.type
_entity.pdbx_description
1 polymer ?
#
loop_
_entity_poly.entity_id
_entity_poly.type
_entity_poly.pdbx_seq_one_letter_code
_entity_poly.pdbx_strand_id
1 'polypeptide(L)'
;MLDIYFATERKLIELSWIIPLDNNPVTYSPELYSILQSSCGQVENMLRMLCEICKLPFSDKKFPEYYKLLDNSTNLLKRQWIYNKKTRETFHPLEIEDGCVSPSWWRGYNGTKHNLPEGLTKGNIENTVNALGALYAIHCISYTAQHHTKDIFETSNWFESDISLNSEYELDRVGFDTRPKSDLFYCATKFNKDGAPI
;
A
#
# COMPACT_ATOMS: atom_id res chain seq x y z
N MET A 1 -12.72 7.74 3.82
CA MET A 1 -11.42 7.58 3.14
C MET A 1 -11.38 6.28 2.34
N LEU A 2 -11.91 5.17 2.88
CA LEU A 2 -12.00 3.91 2.15
C LEU A 2 -12.83 4.00 0.85
N ASP A 3 -13.93 4.76 0.83
CA ASP A 3 -14.69 4.98 -0.42
C ASP A 3 -13.87 5.69 -1.50
N ILE A 4 -12.97 6.60 -1.10
CA ILE A 4 -12.08 7.32 -2.01
C ILE A 4 -11.02 6.36 -2.55
N TYR A 5 -10.49 5.46 -1.72
CA TYR A 5 -9.61 4.38 -2.15
C TYR A 5 -10.28 3.54 -3.25
N PHE A 6 -11.50 3.05 -3.03
CA PHE A 6 -12.20 2.22 -4.03
C PHE A 6 -12.52 2.98 -5.31
N ALA A 7 -12.81 4.28 -5.23
CA ALA A 7 -12.96 5.12 -6.42
C ALA A 7 -11.64 5.27 -7.21
N THR A 8 -10.52 5.44 -6.52
CA THR A 8 -9.19 5.50 -7.14
C THR A 8 -8.75 4.16 -7.73
N GLU A 9 -9.05 3.06 -7.04
CA GLU A 9 -8.81 1.69 -7.52
C GLU A 9 -9.61 1.41 -8.79
N ARG A 10 -10.91 1.72 -8.79
CA ARG A 10 -11.77 1.53 -9.96
C ARG A 10 -11.22 2.24 -11.19
N LYS A 11 -10.71 3.46 -11.05
CA LYS A 11 -10.06 4.21 -12.15
C LYS A 11 -8.85 3.47 -12.72
N LEU A 12 -8.01 2.87 -11.86
CA LEU A 12 -6.86 2.09 -12.34
C LEU A 12 -7.30 0.80 -13.03
N ILE A 13 -8.33 0.13 -12.50
CA ILE A 13 -8.92 -1.06 -13.14
C ILE A 13 -9.50 -0.70 -14.51
N GLU A 14 -10.23 0.40 -14.63
CA GLU A 14 -10.77 0.88 -15.90
C GLU A 14 -9.65 1.22 -16.90
N LEU A 15 -8.62 1.92 -16.44
CA LEU A 15 -7.46 2.24 -17.28
C LEU A 15 -6.70 0.99 -17.73
N SER A 16 -6.68 -0.07 -16.91
CA SER A 16 -5.98 -1.32 -17.22
C SER A 16 -6.51 -2.05 -18.46
N TRP A 17 -7.72 -1.73 -18.92
CA TRP A 17 -8.26 -2.25 -20.19
C TRP A 17 -7.61 -1.61 -21.42
N ILE A 18 -7.00 -0.44 -21.26
CA ILE A 18 -6.33 0.32 -22.33
C ILE A 18 -4.81 0.18 -22.20
N ILE A 19 -4.30 0.33 -20.98
CA ILE A 19 -2.88 0.20 -20.64
C ILE A 19 -2.73 -0.97 -19.68
N PRO A 20 -2.42 -2.19 -20.17
CA PRO A 20 -2.21 -3.35 -19.30
C PRO A 20 -1.17 -3.06 -18.21
N LEU A 21 -1.41 -3.54 -16.99
CA LEU A 21 -0.55 -3.24 -15.83
C LEU A 21 0.79 -3.99 -15.86
N ASP A 22 0.90 -5.02 -16.69
CA ASP A 22 2.12 -5.78 -17.01
C ASP A 22 2.88 -5.20 -18.22
N ASN A 23 2.44 -4.05 -18.77
CA ASN A 23 3.17 -3.31 -19.78
C ASN A 23 4.44 -2.66 -19.19
N ASN A 24 5.22 -1.97 -20.02
CA ASN A 24 6.44 -1.29 -19.62
C ASN A 24 6.19 -0.40 -18.37
N PRO A 25 6.86 -0.65 -17.23
CA PRO A 25 6.59 0.04 -15.96
C PRO A 25 6.71 1.56 -16.03
N VAL A 26 7.53 2.10 -16.95
CA VAL A 26 7.69 3.55 -17.13
C VAL A 26 6.67 4.19 -18.07
N THR A 27 5.68 3.44 -18.56
CA THR A 27 4.60 3.96 -19.42
C THR A 27 3.82 5.05 -18.69
N TYR A 28 3.83 6.25 -19.25
CA TYR A 28 3.14 7.43 -18.72
C TYR A 28 1.72 7.57 -19.29
N SER A 29 0.80 8.06 -18.47
CA SER A 29 -0.46 8.63 -18.92
C SER A 29 -0.92 9.75 -17.96
N PRO A 30 -1.65 10.78 -18.45
CA PRO A 30 -2.25 11.80 -17.59
C PRO A 30 -3.18 11.20 -16.51
N GLU A 31 -3.88 10.11 -16.83
CA GLU A 31 -4.73 9.36 -15.91
C GLU A 31 -3.91 8.65 -14.83
N LEU A 32 -2.79 8.00 -15.20
CA LEU A 32 -1.85 7.43 -14.23
C LEU A 32 -1.28 8.51 -13.29
N TYR A 33 -0.91 9.67 -13.83
CA TYR A 33 -0.52 10.83 -13.03
C TYR A 33 -1.61 11.23 -12.03
N SER A 34 -2.87 11.34 -12.47
CA SER A 34 -4.00 11.69 -11.60
C SER A 34 -4.21 10.66 -10.48
N ILE A 35 -4.14 9.37 -10.81
CA ILE A 35 -4.27 8.26 -9.86
C ILE A 35 -3.10 8.30 -8.85
N LEU A 36 -1.87 8.54 -9.31
CA LEU A 36 -0.70 8.70 -8.46
C LEU A 36 -0.88 9.86 -7.47
N GLN A 37 -1.32 11.04 -7.94
CA GLN A 37 -1.57 12.20 -7.08
C GLN A 37 -2.58 11.89 -5.98
N SER A 38 -3.69 11.25 -6.37
CA SER A 38 -4.78 10.87 -5.45
C SER A 38 -4.30 9.83 -4.43
N SER A 39 -3.53 8.82 -4.87
CA SER A 39 -3.03 7.75 -4.01
C SER A 39 -2.06 8.29 -2.98
N CYS A 40 -1.05 9.07 -3.39
CA CYS A 40 -0.06 9.62 -2.47
C CYS A 40 -0.67 10.58 -1.44
N GLY A 41 -1.62 11.43 -1.85
CA GLY A 41 -2.32 12.31 -0.91
C GLY A 41 -3.13 11.54 0.14
N GLN A 42 -3.69 10.39 -0.24
CA GLN A 42 -4.38 9.51 0.70
C GLN A 42 -3.40 8.75 1.61
N VAL A 43 -2.26 8.28 1.09
CA VAL A 43 -1.24 7.58 1.89
C VAL A 43 -0.77 8.47 3.04
N GLU A 44 -0.40 9.72 2.79
CA GLU A 44 0.06 10.63 3.84
C GLU A 44 -1.00 10.83 4.93
N ASN A 45 -2.26 11.00 4.53
CA ASN A 45 -3.36 11.15 5.47
C ASN A 45 -3.65 9.88 6.26
N MET A 46 -3.60 8.72 5.62
CA MET A 46 -3.79 7.43 6.26
C MET A 46 -2.68 7.13 7.27
N LEU A 47 -1.42 7.39 6.93
CA LEU A 47 -0.29 7.24 7.85
C LEU A 47 -0.42 8.17 9.05
N ARG A 48 -0.81 9.43 8.83
CA ARG A 48 -1.10 10.38 9.91
C ARG A 48 -2.19 9.84 10.85
N MET A 49 -3.32 9.39 10.29
CA MET A 49 -4.41 8.82 11.08
C MET A 49 -3.98 7.57 11.84
N LEU A 50 -3.12 6.73 11.24
CA LEU A 50 -2.59 5.54 11.91
C LEU A 50 -1.69 5.93 13.10
N CYS A 51 -0.81 6.93 12.94
CA CYS A 51 -0.05 7.48 14.06
C CYS A 51 -0.96 8.02 15.17
N GLU A 52 -2.05 8.71 14.82
CA GLU A 52 -3.05 9.21 15.78
C GLU A 52 -3.74 8.07 16.54
N ILE A 53 -4.16 7.00 15.84
CA ILE A 53 -4.75 5.79 16.44
C ILE A 53 -3.77 5.14 17.41
N CYS A 54 -2.50 5.04 17.03
CA CYS A 54 -1.44 4.46 17.84
C CYS A 54 -0.86 5.41 18.89
N LYS A 55 -1.38 6.64 19.01
CA LYS A 55 -0.92 7.68 19.95
C LYS A 55 0.58 7.99 19.82
N LEU A 56 1.13 7.92 18.61
CA LEU A 56 2.53 8.24 18.35
C LEU A 56 2.71 9.75 18.24
N PRO A 57 3.70 10.34 18.95
CA PRO A 57 3.97 11.76 18.85
C PRO A 57 4.70 12.08 17.53
N PHE A 58 4.21 13.07 16.78
CA PHE A 58 4.86 13.61 15.60
C PHE A 58 4.84 15.13 15.60
N SER A 59 5.92 15.74 15.11
CA SER A 59 6.11 17.18 14.99
C SER A 59 5.85 17.69 13.57
N ASP A 60 6.36 17.01 12.54
CA ASP A 60 6.11 17.38 11.15
C ASP A 60 5.01 16.52 10.53
N LYS A 61 4.20 17.18 9.70
CA LYS A 61 3.09 16.53 9.00
C LYS A 61 3.52 16.06 7.63
N LYS A 62 4.47 15.11 7.58
CA LYS A 62 5.07 14.62 6.34
C LYS A 62 5.29 13.11 6.36
N PHE A 63 5.18 12.50 5.18
CA PHE A 63 5.38 11.07 4.99
C PHE A 63 6.61 10.46 5.68
N PRO A 64 7.85 10.98 5.53
CA PRO A 64 9.03 10.31 6.08
C PRO A 64 9.01 10.21 7.61
N GLU A 65 8.41 11.18 8.29
CA GLU A 65 8.28 11.15 9.74
C GLU A 65 7.27 10.10 10.18
N TYR A 66 6.09 10.08 9.55
CA TYR A 66 5.08 9.05 9.84
C TYR A 66 5.62 7.65 9.59
N TYR A 67 6.30 7.45 8.46
CA TYR A 67 6.92 6.18 8.11
C TYR A 67 7.91 5.75 9.20
N LYS A 68 8.83 6.65 9.60
CA LYS A 68 9.83 6.37 10.63
C LYS A 68 9.18 5.99 11.96
N LEU A 69 8.16 6.72 12.41
CA LEU A 69 7.48 6.43 13.67
C LEU A 69 6.81 5.05 13.66
N LEU A 70 6.27 4.63 12.52
CA LEU A 70 5.57 3.37 12.39
C LEU A 70 6.50 2.17 12.15
N ASP A 71 7.67 2.37 11.52
CA ASP A 71 8.50 1.26 10.99
C ASP A 71 9.87 1.08 11.67
N ASN A 72 10.44 2.11 12.33
CA ASN A 72 11.86 2.15 12.72
C ASN A 72 12.31 1.05 13.71
N SER A 73 11.42 0.53 14.55
CA SER A 73 11.71 -0.58 15.48
C SER A 73 10.90 -1.85 15.22
N THR A 74 9.93 -1.78 14.32
CA THR A 74 8.87 -2.79 14.18
C THR A 74 8.88 -3.43 12.81
N ASN A 75 9.45 -2.77 11.79
CA ASN A 75 9.35 -3.22 10.40
C ASN A 75 7.90 -3.46 9.95
N LEU A 76 6.93 -2.81 10.59
CA LEU A 76 5.50 -2.97 10.34
C LEU A 76 5.15 -2.67 8.88
N LEU A 77 5.65 -1.56 8.32
CA LEU A 77 5.34 -1.11 6.98
C LEU A 77 6.13 -1.89 5.93
N LYS A 78 7.45 -2.06 6.13
CA LYS A 78 8.31 -2.72 5.12
C LYS A 78 7.98 -4.20 4.88
N ARG A 79 7.39 -4.87 5.88
CA ARG A 79 6.95 -6.28 5.78
C ARG A 79 5.60 -6.45 5.08
N GLN A 80 4.95 -5.39 4.61
CA GLN A 80 3.66 -5.52 3.94
C GLN A 80 3.85 -5.98 2.50
N TRP A 81 3.44 -7.22 2.24
CA TRP A 81 3.40 -7.82 0.92
C TRP A 81 2.02 -7.60 0.31
N ILE A 82 2.00 -7.14 -0.93
CA ILE A 82 0.79 -7.06 -1.74
C ILE A 82 0.91 -8.00 -2.93
N TYR A 83 -0.14 -8.77 -3.17
CA TYR A 83 -0.34 -9.54 -4.39
C TYR A 83 -1.24 -8.77 -5.36
N ASN A 84 -0.78 -8.55 -6.59
CA ASN A 84 -1.57 -7.97 -7.66
C ASN A 84 -2.34 -9.08 -8.40
N LYS A 85 -3.66 -9.05 -8.32
CA LYS A 85 -4.54 -10.07 -8.93
C LYS A 85 -4.50 -10.06 -10.46
N LYS A 86 -4.22 -8.90 -11.08
CA LYS A 86 -4.13 -8.77 -12.54
C LYS A 86 -2.79 -9.23 -13.10
N THR A 87 -1.67 -8.82 -12.51
CA THR A 87 -0.34 -9.21 -12.98
C THR A 87 0.14 -10.54 -12.41
N ARG A 88 -0.49 -11.01 -11.33
CA ARG A 88 -0.14 -12.22 -10.57
C ARG A 88 1.23 -12.15 -9.90
N GLU A 89 1.69 -10.94 -9.62
CA GLU A 89 2.98 -10.67 -8.97
C GLU A 89 2.80 -10.18 -7.54
N THR A 90 3.79 -10.47 -6.70
CA THR A 90 3.90 -9.92 -5.35
C THR A 90 4.94 -8.81 -5.30
N PHE A 91 4.71 -7.78 -4.49
CA PHE A 91 5.64 -6.67 -4.31
C PHE A 91 5.50 -6.04 -2.92
N HIS A 92 6.53 -5.27 -2.53
CA HIS A 92 6.61 -4.55 -1.26
C HIS A 92 6.44 -3.04 -1.49
N PRO A 93 5.20 -2.53 -1.55
CA PRO A 93 4.99 -1.14 -1.92
C PRO A 93 5.52 -0.15 -0.88
N LEU A 94 5.74 -0.57 0.36
CA LEU A 94 6.22 0.31 1.43
C LEU A 94 7.72 0.16 1.69
N GLU A 95 8.41 -0.74 0.98
CA GLU A 95 9.85 -0.91 1.14
C GLU A 95 10.60 0.37 0.72
N ILE A 96 11.63 0.71 1.51
CA ILE A 96 12.53 1.83 1.25
C ILE A 96 13.90 1.25 0.94
N GLU A 97 14.41 1.56 -0.26
CA GLU A 97 15.76 1.22 -0.69
C GLU A 97 16.83 1.77 0.26
N ASP A 98 17.95 1.05 0.38
CA ASP A 98 19.08 1.48 1.20
C ASP A 98 19.55 2.89 0.83
N GLY A 99 19.80 3.71 1.85
CA GLY A 99 20.22 5.11 1.68
C GLY A 99 19.08 6.08 1.32
N CYS A 100 17.83 5.61 1.23
CA CYS A 100 16.67 6.44 0.92
C CYS A 100 15.81 6.72 2.16
N VAL A 101 15.00 7.78 2.11
CA VAL A 101 14.10 8.18 3.22
C VAL A 101 12.62 7.95 2.90
N SER A 102 12.32 7.47 1.70
CA SER A 102 10.97 7.17 1.23
C SER A 102 10.99 6.21 0.04
N PRO A 103 9.92 5.45 -0.22
CA PRO A 103 9.83 4.55 -1.37
C PRO A 103 10.04 5.26 -2.72
N SER A 104 10.43 4.50 -3.75
CA SER A 104 10.64 4.99 -5.12
C SER A 104 9.44 5.77 -5.66
N TRP A 105 8.23 5.26 -5.48
CA TRP A 105 6.99 5.91 -5.94
C TRP A 105 6.67 7.22 -5.22
N TRP A 106 7.03 7.36 -3.93
CA TRP A 106 6.87 8.63 -3.21
C TRP A 106 7.85 9.69 -3.75
N ARG A 107 9.07 9.27 -4.08
CA ARG A 107 10.06 10.15 -4.75
C ARG A 107 9.58 10.52 -6.15
N GLY A 108 9.01 9.57 -6.90
CA GLY A 108 8.37 9.82 -8.19
C GLY A 108 7.26 10.88 -8.09
N TYR A 109 6.35 10.70 -7.13
CA TYR A 109 5.30 11.68 -6.81
C TYR A 109 5.86 13.07 -6.48
N ASN A 110 6.87 13.19 -5.62
CA ASN A 110 7.48 14.49 -5.35
C ASN A 110 8.12 15.11 -6.60
N GLY A 111 8.75 14.30 -7.45
CA GLY A 111 9.28 14.72 -8.75
C GLY A 111 8.21 15.34 -9.65
N THR A 112 6.98 14.80 -9.63
CA THR A 112 5.88 15.37 -10.41
C THR A 112 5.45 16.79 -9.97
N LYS A 113 5.76 17.20 -8.74
CA LYS A 113 5.42 18.53 -8.21
C LYS A 113 6.53 19.55 -8.39
N HIS A 114 7.77 19.10 -8.30
CA HIS A 114 8.92 20.00 -8.19
C HIS A 114 9.73 20.11 -9.49
N ASN A 115 9.59 19.16 -10.42
CA ASN A 115 10.43 19.08 -11.62
C ASN A 115 9.59 19.13 -12.90
N LEU A 116 8.63 20.05 -13.00
CA LEU A 116 7.84 20.20 -14.21
C LEU A 116 8.64 20.91 -15.32
N PRO A 117 8.50 20.49 -16.60
CA PRO A 117 7.58 19.47 -17.11
C PRO A 117 8.10 18.02 -17.06
N GLU A 118 9.40 17.79 -16.88
CA GLU A 118 10.05 16.47 -17.02
C GLU A 118 9.46 15.42 -16.05
N GLY A 119 9.08 15.87 -14.86
CA GLY A 119 8.50 15.08 -13.77
C GLY A 119 7.12 14.53 -14.07
N LEU A 120 6.39 15.03 -15.07
CA LEU A 120 5.06 14.50 -15.45
C LEU A 120 5.13 13.01 -15.77
N THR A 121 6.20 12.58 -16.44
CA THR A 121 6.45 11.18 -16.82
C THR A 121 6.55 10.21 -15.64
N LYS A 122 6.67 10.71 -14.40
CA LYS A 122 6.59 9.90 -13.18
C LYS A 122 5.18 9.46 -12.83
N GLY A 123 4.14 10.02 -13.47
CA GLY A 123 2.79 9.45 -13.51
C GLY A 123 2.72 8.21 -14.39
N ASN A 124 3.46 7.17 -14.03
CA ASN A 124 3.62 5.94 -14.79
C ASN A 124 3.05 4.72 -14.05
N ILE A 125 3.03 3.57 -14.71
CA ILE A 125 2.45 2.32 -14.17
C ILE A 125 3.13 1.96 -12.85
N GLU A 126 4.46 1.91 -12.81
CA GLU A 126 5.25 1.51 -11.64
C GLU A 126 4.90 2.34 -10.41
N ASN A 127 4.99 3.67 -10.50
CA ASN A 127 4.71 4.54 -9.37
C ASN A 127 3.24 4.45 -8.95
N THR A 128 2.32 4.34 -9.92
CA THR A 128 0.88 4.32 -9.66
C THR A 128 0.45 3.03 -8.95
N VAL A 129 0.89 1.87 -9.45
CA VAL A 129 0.59 0.56 -8.85
C VAL A 129 1.20 0.46 -7.45
N ASN A 130 2.45 0.89 -7.28
CA ASN A 130 3.10 0.88 -5.97
C ASN A 130 2.42 1.82 -4.97
N ALA A 131 2.07 3.04 -5.37
CA ALA A 131 1.38 3.99 -4.49
C ALA A 131 -0.01 3.49 -4.06
N LEU A 132 -0.79 2.92 -4.99
CA LEU A 132 -2.11 2.39 -4.67
C LEU A 132 -2.03 1.10 -3.84
N GLY A 133 -1.05 0.25 -4.12
CA GLY A 133 -0.75 -0.93 -3.30
C GLY A 133 -0.35 -0.57 -1.87
N ALA A 134 0.50 0.46 -1.69
CA ALA A 134 0.86 1.00 -0.39
C ALA A 134 -0.37 1.50 0.36
N LEU A 135 -1.24 2.26 -0.32
CA LEU A 135 -2.47 2.78 0.26
C LEU A 135 -3.38 1.63 0.76
N TYR A 136 -3.52 0.57 -0.02
CA TYR A 136 -4.28 -0.60 0.38
C TYR A 136 -3.69 -1.31 1.60
N ALA A 137 -2.37 -1.50 1.63
CA ALA A 137 -1.67 -2.08 2.78
C ALA A 137 -1.94 -1.27 4.05
N ILE A 138 -1.87 0.06 3.97
CA ILE A 138 -2.14 0.94 5.13
C ILE A 138 -3.60 0.86 5.56
N HIS A 139 -4.55 0.74 4.64
CA HIS A 139 -5.96 0.48 4.99
C HIS A 139 -6.11 -0.84 5.75
N CYS A 140 -5.42 -1.90 5.32
CA CYS A 140 -5.40 -3.19 6.00
C CYS A 140 -4.83 -3.08 7.42
N ILE A 141 -3.67 -2.42 7.58
CA ILE A 141 -3.05 -2.18 8.89
C ILE A 141 -3.97 -1.34 9.79
N SER A 142 -4.55 -0.26 9.26
CA SER A 142 -5.41 0.64 10.02
C SER A 142 -6.67 -0.07 10.49
N TYR A 143 -7.24 -0.92 9.65
CA TYR A 143 -8.35 -1.78 10.05
C TYR A 143 -7.94 -2.69 11.23
N THR A 144 -6.77 -3.31 11.14
CA THR A 144 -6.24 -4.18 12.21
C THR A 144 -6.07 -3.41 13.52
N ALA A 145 -5.46 -2.22 13.46
CA ALA A 145 -5.22 -1.36 14.62
C ALA A 145 -6.50 -0.93 15.35
N GLN A 146 -7.60 -0.81 14.62
CA GLN A 146 -8.90 -0.39 15.17
C GLN A 146 -9.71 -1.54 15.78
N HIS A 147 -9.50 -2.78 15.31
CA HIS A 147 -10.40 -3.89 15.61
C HIS A 147 -9.76 -5.04 16.42
N HIS A 148 -8.44 -5.03 16.60
CA HIS A 148 -7.75 -6.07 17.36
C HIS A 148 -7.13 -5.54 18.65
N THR A 149 -7.08 -6.41 19.66
CA THR A 149 -6.58 -6.07 21.00
C THR A 149 -5.06 -6.17 21.12
N LYS A 150 -4.45 -7.00 20.25
CA LYS A 150 -3.00 -7.19 20.19
C LYS A 150 -2.29 -5.98 19.58
N ASP A 151 -1.10 -5.72 20.08
CA ASP A 151 -0.24 -4.66 19.56
C ASP A 151 0.17 -4.96 18.11
N ILE A 152 -0.15 -4.02 17.20
CA ILE A 152 0.24 -4.11 15.79
C ILE A 152 1.74 -3.92 15.58
N PHE A 153 2.47 -3.40 16.57
CA PHE A 153 3.93 -3.26 16.53
C PHE A 153 4.67 -4.55 16.91
N GLU A 154 3.96 -5.52 17.51
CA GLU A 154 4.52 -6.82 17.89
C GLU A 154 4.64 -7.71 16.64
N THR A 155 5.85 -7.78 16.10
CA THR A 155 6.13 -8.46 14.82
C THR A 155 5.75 -9.93 14.78
N SER A 156 5.79 -10.61 15.92
CA SER A 156 5.40 -12.02 16.03
C SER A 156 3.92 -12.27 15.73
N ASN A 157 3.09 -11.21 15.73
CA ASN A 157 1.69 -11.30 15.34
C ASN A 157 1.47 -11.20 13.82
N TRP A 158 2.50 -10.87 13.03
CA TRP A 158 2.38 -10.77 11.57
C TRP A 158 3.04 -11.96 10.90
N PHE A 159 2.35 -12.56 9.93
CA PHE A 159 2.86 -13.68 9.15
C PHE A 159 2.51 -13.52 7.68
N GLU A 160 3.36 -14.04 6.81
CA GLU A 160 3.13 -14.09 5.37
C GLU A 160 2.25 -15.30 5.08
N SER A 161 1.14 -15.11 4.38
CA SER A 161 0.40 -16.25 3.85
C SER A 161 1.15 -16.85 2.66
N ASP A 162 1.23 -18.18 2.59
CA ASP A 162 1.69 -18.94 1.42
C ASP A 162 0.75 -18.69 0.23
N ILE A 163 0.89 -17.54 -0.44
CA ILE A 163 0.22 -17.24 -1.71
C ILE A 163 1.06 -17.76 -2.88
N SER A 164 2.33 -18.09 -2.62
CA SER A 164 3.10 -18.92 -3.51
C SER A 164 2.46 -20.31 -3.57
N LEU A 165 1.75 -20.57 -4.65
CA LEU A 165 1.26 -21.88 -5.13
C LEU A 165 -0.21 -22.17 -4.81
N ASN A 166 -1.03 -21.90 -5.85
CA ASN A 166 -2.32 -22.48 -6.16
C ASN A 166 -3.59 -21.81 -5.61
N SER A 167 -4.24 -21.16 -6.58
CA SER A 167 -5.68 -20.98 -6.79
C SER A 167 -6.35 -19.82 -6.05
N GLU A 168 -7.16 -19.07 -6.79
CA GLU A 168 -8.19 -18.14 -6.29
C GLU A 168 -9.02 -18.75 -5.12
N TYR A 169 -9.06 -20.09 -5.03
CA TYR A 169 -9.61 -20.86 -3.92
C TYR A 169 -8.99 -20.59 -2.54
N GLU A 170 -7.68 -20.31 -2.44
CA GLU A 170 -7.06 -19.94 -1.14
C GLU A 170 -7.44 -18.52 -0.72
N LEU A 171 -7.62 -17.60 -1.69
CA LEU A 171 -8.11 -16.24 -1.43
C LEU A 171 -9.55 -16.25 -0.88
N ASP A 172 -10.39 -17.17 -1.38
CA ASP A 172 -11.78 -17.35 -0.94
C ASP A 172 -11.94 -18.19 0.34
N ARG A 173 -11.01 -19.12 0.63
CA ARG A 173 -11.00 -19.91 1.88
C ARG A 173 -10.61 -19.10 3.12
N VAL A 174 -10.03 -17.93 2.97
CA VAL A 174 -9.85 -16.96 4.07
C VAL A 174 -11.19 -16.27 4.37
N GLY A 175 -12.25 -17.05 4.64
CA GLY A 175 -13.58 -16.57 5.03
C GLY A 175 -13.61 -15.77 6.34
N PHE A 176 -12.46 -15.51 6.94
CA PHE A 176 -12.26 -14.75 8.16
C PHE A 176 -11.41 -13.48 7.97
N ASP A 177 -10.97 -13.14 6.75
CA ASP A 177 -10.33 -11.85 6.51
C ASP A 177 -11.41 -10.75 6.45
N THR A 178 -11.47 -9.96 7.53
CA THR A 178 -12.45 -8.89 7.70
C THR A 178 -11.90 -7.54 7.27
N ARG A 179 -10.65 -7.50 6.77
CA ARG A 179 -10.03 -6.28 6.22
C ARG A 179 -10.76 -5.85 4.94
N PRO A 180 -10.58 -4.60 4.50
CA PRO A 180 -11.16 -4.13 3.25
C PRO A 180 -10.80 -5.05 2.08
N LYS A 181 -11.77 -5.35 1.21
CA LYS A 181 -11.55 -6.21 0.03
C LYS A 181 -11.28 -5.33 -1.19
N SER A 182 -10.06 -5.41 -1.71
CA SER A 182 -9.65 -4.76 -2.96
C SER A 182 -9.91 -5.68 -4.15
N ASP A 183 -10.36 -5.13 -5.28
CA ASP A 183 -10.55 -5.87 -6.53
C ASP A 183 -9.23 -6.11 -7.26
N LEU A 184 -8.22 -5.26 -7.03
CA LEU A 184 -6.91 -5.33 -7.68
C LEU A 184 -5.86 -6.05 -6.84
N PHE A 185 -5.94 -5.95 -5.52
CA PHE A 185 -4.89 -6.33 -4.59
C PHE A 185 -5.37 -7.32 -3.53
N TYR A 186 -4.42 -8.08 -3.00
CA TYR A 186 -4.58 -8.87 -1.80
C TYR A 186 -3.41 -8.60 -0.85
N CYS A 187 -3.70 -8.41 0.44
CA CYS A 187 -2.67 -8.17 1.44
C CYS A 187 -2.18 -9.52 1.98
N ALA A 188 -1.02 -9.94 1.51
CA ALA A 188 -0.43 -11.24 1.79
C ALA A 188 0.14 -11.34 3.21
N THR A 189 0.51 -10.20 3.80
CA THR A 189 0.86 -10.12 5.22
C THR A 189 -0.43 -10.13 6.04
N LYS A 190 -0.59 -11.12 6.93
CA LYS A 190 -1.75 -11.31 7.79
C LYS A 190 -1.39 -11.04 9.26
N PHE A 191 -2.40 -10.65 10.03
CA PHE A 191 -2.29 -10.47 11.48
C PHE A 191 -2.97 -11.62 12.22
N ASN A 192 -2.29 -12.23 13.19
CA ASN A 192 -2.83 -13.31 14.01
C ASN A 192 -3.90 -12.77 14.97
N LYS A 193 -5.16 -12.97 14.59
CA LYS A 193 -6.34 -12.65 15.41
C LYS A 193 -6.36 -13.51 16.67
N ASP A 194 -6.17 -12.87 17.83
CA ASP A 194 -6.54 -13.37 19.16
C ASP A 194 -6.17 -14.85 19.48
N GLY A 195 -5.05 -15.35 18.93
CA GLY A 195 -4.53 -16.69 19.27
C GLY A 195 -5.08 -17.83 18.43
N ALA A 196 -5.68 -17.54 17.26
CA ALA A 196 -5.99 -18.58 16.29
C ALA A 196 -4.70 -19.32 15.90
N PRO A 197 -4.68 -20.67 15.92
CA PRO A 197 -3.54 -21.43 15.43
C PRO A 197 -3.31 -21.10 13.95
N ILE A 198 -2.04 -20.83 13.62
CA ILE A 198 -1.55 -20.64 12.25
C ILE A 198 -1.38 -22.01 11.62
#